data_AF-A0A6J1DUI4-F1
#
_entry.id   AF-A0A6J1DUI4-F1
#
_cell.length_a   1.000
_cell.length_b   1.000
_cell.length_c   1.000
_cell.angle_alpha   90.00
_cell.angle_beta   90.00
_cell.angle_gamma   90.00
#
_symmetry.space_group_name_H-M   'P 1'
#
loop_
_entity.id
_entity.type
_entity.pdbx_description
1 polymer ?
#
loop_
_entity_poly.entity_id
_entity_poly.type
_entity_poly.pdbx_seq_one_letter_code
_entity_poly.pdbx_strand_id
1 'polypeptide(L)'
;MPNAARASRDAYERWIKANDKVKVYTLASISDVLVKKHESMVTVREIMDLFRYVFGQLSIQTRHDALKFIYNSCMNEETSVREHVLNLMVHFNVAEVNGVVIDEGSQVTLSWNLFRRVSYSFAVLL
;
A
#
# COMPACT_ATOMS: atom_id res chain seq x y z
N MET A 1 3.34 22.56 36.32
CA MET A 1 2.34 21.48 36.09
C MET A 1 3.06 20.17 35.69
N PRO A 2 3.64 19.40 36.64
CA PRO A 2 4.48 18.22 36.36
C PRO A 2 3.70 16.93 36.03
N ASN A 3 2.37 16.99 36.04
CA ASN A 3 1.50 15.80 36.00
C ASN A 3 1.08 15.41 34.57
N ALA A 4 0.93 16.40 33.68
CA ALA A 4 0.55 16.16 32.28
C ALA A 4 1.65 15.46 31.47
N ALA A 5 2.91 15.83 31.69
CA ALA A 5 4.06 15.20 31.03
C ALA A 5 4.25 13.72 31.45
N ARG A 6 3.95 13.40 32.72
CA ARG A 6 3.97 12.01 33.22
C ARG A 6 2.84 11.18 32.60
N ALA A 7 1.62 11.70 32.57
CA ALA A 7 0.49 11.02 31.94
C ALA A 7 0.72 10.72 30.45
N SER A 8 1.35 11.64 29.72
CA SER A 8 1.71 11.43 28.31
C SER A 8 2.76 10.33 28.13
N ARG A 9 3.78 10.29 28.99
CA ARG A 9 4.79 9.21 28.96
C ARG A 9 4.17 7.85 29.27
N ASP A 10 3.34 7.76 30.30
CA ASP A 10 2.67 6.51 30.69
C ASP A 10 1.74 6.00 29.58
N ALA A 11 1.03 6.90 28.88
CA ALA A 11 0.18 6.55 27.75
C ALA A 11 1.00 6.01 26.57
N TYR A 12 2.14 6.64 26.27
CA TYR A 12 3.05 6.18 25.23
C TYR A 12 3.65 4.80 25.53
N GLU A 13 4.04 4.57 26.78
CA GLU A 13 4.59 3.28 27.22
C GLU A 13 3.54 2.16 27.15
N ARG A 14 2.29 2.45 27.55
CA ARG A 14 1.16 1.52 27.37
C ARG A 14 0.90 1.21 25.91
N TRP A 15 0.99 2.20 25.02
CA TRP A 15 0.83 2.01 23.59
C TRP A 15 1.93 1.11 23.01
N ILE A 16 3.20 1.33 23.37
CA ILE A 16 4.32 0.46 22.98
C ILE A 16 4.06 -0.98 23.43
N LYS A 17 3.69 -1.17 24.70
CA LYS A 17 3.43 -2.51 25.25
C LYS A 17 2.28 -3.22 24.53
N ALA A 18 1.21 -2.50 24.21
CA ALA A 18 0.09 -3.04 23.45
C ALA A 18 0.50 -3.39 22.02
N ASN A 19 1.28 -2.53 21.36
CA ASN A 19 1.81 -2.76 20.02
C ASN A 19 2.73 -3.98 19.96
N ASP A 20 3.62 -4.15 20.94
CA ASP A 20 4.50 -5.32 21.04
C ASP A 20 3.71 -6.60 21.27
N LYS A 21 2.66 -6.54 22.10
CA LYS A 21 1.74 -7.66 22.28
C LYS A 21 1.07 -8.07 20.96
N VAL A 22 0.54 -7.11 20.20
CA VAL A 22 -0.07 -7.38 18.88
C VAL A 22 0.93 -8.03 17.94
N LYS A 23 2.16 -7.51 17.84
CA LYS A 23 3.21 -8.08 17.01
C LYS A 23 3.50 -9.54 17.37
N VAL A 24 3.63 -9.85 18.66
CA VAL A 24 3.88 -11.23 19.13
C VAL A 24 2.72 -12.16 18.78
N TYR A 25 1.47 -11.72 18.97
CA TYR A 25 0.30 -12.54 18.60
C TYR A 25 0.19 -12.76 17.09
N THR A 26 0.44 -11.74 16.27
CA THR A 26 0.48 -11.88 14.82
C THR A 26 1.56 -12.85 14.38
N LEU A 27 2.78 -12.75 14.94
CA LEU A 27 3.87 -13.68 14.65
C LEU A 27 3.54 -15.12 15.07
N ALA A 28 2.98 -15.31 16.26
CA ALA A 28 2.59 -16.62 16.76
C ALA A 28 1.48 -17.24 15.90
N SER A 29 0.47 -16.47 15.50
CA SER A 29 -0.60 -16.93 14.63
C SER A 29 -0.10 -17.30 13.24
N ILE A 30 0.81 -16.51 12.66
CA ILE A 30 1.45 -16.84 11.39
C ILE A 30 2.29 -18.11 11.54
N SER A 31 3.08 -18.23 12.61
CA SER A 31 3.87 -19.43 12.90
C SER A 31 2.99 -20.68 13.04
N ASP A 32 1.85 -20.60 13.73
CA ASP A 32 0.91 -21.71 13.89
C ASP A 32 0.28 -22.13 12.55
N VAL A 33 -0.13 -21.18 11.72
CA VAL A 33 -0.64 -21.45 10.36
C VAL A 33 0.44 -22.09 9.47
N LEU A 34 1.69 -21.66 9.60
CA LEU A 34 2.82 -22.21 8.86
C LEU A 34 3.18 -23.63 9.30
N VAL A 35 3.25 -23.88 10.61
CA VAL A 35 3.48 -25.21 11.19
C VAL A 35 2.38 -26.19 10.75
N LYS A 36 1.12 -25.74 10.69
CA LYS A 36 0.00 -26.55 10.20
C LYS A 36 0.04 -26.84 8.69
N LYS A 37 0.72 -26.00 7.90
CA LYS A 37 0.79 -26.11 6.44
C LYS A 37 2.06 -26.84 5.94
N HIS A 38 3.08 -26.97 6.78
CA HIS A 38 4.31 -27.72 6.48
C HIS A 38 4.97 -28.22 7.79
N GLU A 39 5.09 -29.53 7.97
CA GLU A 39 5.70 -30.15 9.17
C GLU A 39 7.21 -29.88 9.34
N SER A 40 7.89 -29.18 8.41
CA SER A 40 9.36 -29.23 8.28
C SER A 40 10.10 -27.88 8.26
N MET A 41 9.48 -26.74 8.60
CA MET A 41 10.27 -25.48 8.75
C MET A 41 10.87 -25.44 10.15
N VAL A 42 12.14 -25.86 10.28
CA VAL A 42 12.80 -26.15 11.56
C VAL A 42 13.65 -24.99 12.06
N THR A 43 13.79 -23.90 11.29
CA THR A 43 14.65 -22.77 11.71
C THR A 43 14.05 -21.38 11.48
N VAL A 44 14.31 -20.46 12.42
CA VAL A 44 13.98 -19.02 12.35
C VAL A 44 14.41 -18.39 11.02
N ARG A 45 15.49 -18.89 10.42
CA ARG A 45 15.98 -18.48 9.10
C ARG A 45 14.98 -18.77 7.99
N GLU A 46 14.44 -19.99 7.94
CA GLU A 46 13.50 -20.41 6.89
C GLU A 46 12.19 -19.62 6.99
N ILE A 47 11.73 -19.34 8.21
CA ILE A 47 10.57 -18.48 8.46
C ILE A 47 10.84 -17.05 7.97
N MET A 48 12.03 -16.50 8.25
CA MET A 48 12.43 -15.17 7.78
C MET A 48 12.58 -15.09 6.26
N ASP A 49 13.09 -16.16 5.63
CA ASP A 49 13.20 -16.25 4.17
C ASP A 49 11.84 -16.37 3.52
N LEU A 50 10.90 -17.12 4.11
CA LEU A 50 9.52 -17.15 3.68
C LEU A 50 8.85 -15.79 3.84
N PHE A 51 9.07 -15.08 4.95
CA PHE A 51 8.57 -13.71 5.10
C PHE A 51 9.12 -12.81 4.00
N ARG A 52 10.43 -12.84 3.75
CA ARG A 52 11.04 -12.04 2.67
C ARG A 52 10.46 -12.41 1.30
N TYR A 53 10.21 -13.68 1.06
CA TYR A 53 9.58 -14.17 -0.16
C TYR A 53 8.14 -13.68 -0.30
N VAL A 54 7.30 -13.87 0.72
CA VAL A 54 5.88 -13.47 0.70
C VAL A 54 5.73 -11.95 0.67
N PHE A 55 6.51 -11.20 1.46
CA PHE A 55 6.50 -9.73 1.41
C PHE A 55 7.10 -9.20 0.10
N GLY A 56 8.11 -9.87 -0.46
CA GLY A 56 8.64 -9.55 -1.78
C GLY A 56 7.61 -9.75 -2.89
N GLN A 57 6.91 -10.90 -2.89
CA GLN A 57 5.81 -11.18 -3.80
C GLN A 57 4.65 -10.20 -3.61
N LEU A 58 4.28 -9.88 -2.37
CA LEU A 58 3.24 -8.91 -2.07
C LEU A 58 3.63 -7.51 -2.57
N SER A 59 4.89 -7.10 -2.41
CA SER A 59 5.41 -5.84 -2.94
C SER A 59 5.36 -5.83 -4.48
N ILE A 60 5.82 -6.90 -5.14
CA ILE A 60 5.75 -7.05 -6.61
C ILE A 60 4.29 -6.96 -7.08
N GLN A 61 3.37 -7.69 -6.45
CA GLN A 61 1.95 -7.66 -6.78
C GLN A 61 1.37 -6.25 -6.57
N THR A 62 1.66 -5.62 -5.44
CA THR A 62 1.20 -4.25 -5.13
C THR A 62 1.70 -3.24 -6.16
N ARG A 63 2.97 -3.35 -6.61
CA ARG A 63 3.52 -2.52 -7.68
C ARG A 63 2.77 -2.74 -8.99
N HIS A 64 2.55 -4.01 -9.37
CA HIS A 64 1.84 -4.35 -10.60
C HIS A 64 0.39 -3.85 -10.57
N ASP A 65 -0.32 -4.00 -9.46
CA ASP A 65 -1.70 -3.55 -9.32
C ASP A 65 -1.80 -2.02 -9.34
N ALA A 66 -0.89 -1.32 -8.67
CA ALA A 66 -0.83 0.14 -8.70
C ALA A 66 -0.56 0.67 -10.12
N LEU A 67 0.42 0.09 -10.84
CA LEU A 67 0.72 0.45 -12.22
C LEU A 67 -0.44 0.12 -13.16
N LYS A 68 -1.05 -1.06 -13.00
CA LYS A 68 -2.22 -1.48 -13.77
C LYS A 68 -3.38 -0.52 -13.54
N PHE A 69 -3.60 -0.07 -12.30
CA PHE A 69 -4.62 0.91 -12.00
C PHE A 69 -4.30 2.25 -12.67
N ILE A 70 -3.08 2.80 -12.51
CA ILE A 70 -2.69 4.09 -13.11
C ILE A 70 -2.88 4.07 -14.63
N TYR A 71 -2.51 2.97 -15.30
CA TYR A 71 -2.59 2.85 -16.75
C TYR A 71 -4.02 2.65 -17.27
N ASN A 72 -4.88 1.94 -16.52
CA ASN A 72 -6.26 1.64 -16.92
C ASN A 72 -7.30 2.57 -16.30
N SER A 73 -6.89 3.39 -15.34
CA SER A 73 -7.67 4.47 -14.76
C SER A 73 -8.14 5.33 -15.92
N CYS A 74 -9.45 5.41 -16.13
CA CYS A 74 -10.08 6.35 -17.05
C CYS A 74 -11.20 7.01 -16.24
N MET A 75 -11.40 8.31 -16.41
CA MET A 75 -12.57 8.96 -15.83
C MET A 75 -13.83 8.33 -16.45
N ASN A 76 -14.68 7.76 -15.61
CA ASN A 76 -16.05 7.43 -15.96
C ASN A 76 -16.94 8.67 -15.80
N GLU A 77 -18.07 8.69 -16.50
CA GLU A 77 -19.00 9.84 -16.51
C GLU A 77 -19.62 10.13 -15.12
N GLU A 78 -19.55 9.17 -14.20
CA GLU A 78 -20.10 9.26 -12.85
C GLU A 78 -19.09 9.74 -11.80
N THR A 79 -17.76 9.71 -12.06
CA THR A 79 -16.77 10.23 -11.08
C THR A 79 -16.39 11.66 -11.37
N SER A 80 -16.31 12.46 -10.31
CA SER A 80 -15.82 13.83 -10.43
C SER A 80 -14.32 13.87 -10.76
N VAL A 81 -13.88 14.91 -11.47
CA VAL A 81 -12.46 15.17 -11.74
C VAL A 81 -11.62 15.12 -10.45
N ARG A 82 -12.14 15.73 -9.37
CA ARG A 82 -11.45 15.77 -8.07
C ARG A 82 -11.25 14.37 -7.48
N GLU A 83 -12.31 13.57 -7.49
CA GLU A 83 -12.25 12.19 -6.98
C GLU A 83 -11.29 11.33 -7.81
N HIS A 84 -11.34 11.48 -9.12
CA HIS A 84 -10.46 10.77 -10.03
C HIS A 84 -8.97 11.11 -9.81
N VAL A 85 -8.64 12.41 -9.69
CA VAL A 85 -7.28 12.88 -9.40
C VAL A 85 -6.79 12.38 -8.05
N LEU A 86 -7.64 12.39 -7.02
CA LEU A 86 -7.29 11.83 -5.72
C LEU A 86 -7.02 10.33 -5.78
N ASN A 87 -7.83 9.57 -6.54
CA ASN A 87 -7.65 8.14 -6.68
C ASN A 87 -6.34 7.79 -7.42
N LEU A 88 -5.99 8.56 -8.46
CA LEU A 88 -4.69 8.46 -9.13
C LEU A 88 -3.54 8.79 -8.18
N MET A 89 -3.64 9.87 -7.40
CA MET A 89 -2.60 10.28 -6.45
C MET A 89 -2.32 9.20 -5.40
N VAL A 90 -3.37 8.54 -4.89
CA VAL A 90 -3.22 7.40 -3.96
C VAL A 90 -2.45 6.26 -4.63
N HIS A 91 -2.78 5.88 -5.86
CA HIS A 91 -2.10 4.78 -6.55
C HIS A 91 -0.67 5.14 -6.97
N PHE A 92 -0.38 6.40 -7.31
CA PHE A 92 1.00 6.89 -7.50
C PHE A 92 1.82 6.75 -6.21
N ASN A 93 1.29 7.20 -5.07
CA ASN A 93 1.95 7.06 -3.78
C ASN A 93 2.17 5.58 -3.40
N VAL A 94 1.19 4.70 -3.69
CA VAL A 94 1.36 3.25 -3.50
C VAL A 94 2.47 2.69 -4.40
N ALA A 95 2.55 3.09 -5.68
CA ALA A 95 3.62 2.66 -6.56
C ALA A 95 5.00 3.12 -6.05
N GLU A 96 5.12 4.38 -5.66
CA GLU A 96 6.36 5.00 -5.18
C GLU A 96 6.89 4.37 -3.89
N VAL A 97 6.03 4.23 -2.87
CA VAL A 97 6.39 3.60 -1.57
C VAL A 97 6.80 2.14 -1.75
N ASN A 98 6.30 1.47 -2.79
CA ASN A 98 6.69 0.11 -3.14
C ASN A 98 7.90 0.05 -4.09
N GLY A 99 8.63 1.16 -4.29
CA GLY A 99 9.89 1.23 -5.01
C GLY A 99 9.76 1.35 -6.53
N VAL A 100 8.60 1.73 -7.05
CA VAL A 100 8.47 2.16 -8.45
C VAL A 100 8.94 3.59 -8.57
N VAL A 101 9.95 3.83 -9.41
CA VAL A 101 10.38 5.18 -9.77
C VAL A 101 9.56 5.64 -10.97
N ILE A 102 8.73 6.67 -10.76
CA ILE A 102 7.97 7.34 -11.81
C ILE A 102 8.45 8.78 -11.81
N ASP A 103 9.04 9.25 -12.91
CA ASP A 103 9.46 10.64 -12.99
C ASP A 103 8.26 11.59 -13.06
N GLU A 104 8.43 12.81 -12.55
CA GLU A 104 7.37 13.83 -12.51
C GLU A 104 6.79 14.11 -13.91
N GLY A 105 7.61 14.04 -14.96
CA GLY A 105 7.18 14.22 -16.35
C GLY A 105 6.21 13.12 -16.79
N SER A 106 6.51 11.86 -16.48
CA SER A 106 5.60 10.73 -16.70
C SER A 106 4.32 10.85 -15.87
N GLN A 107 4.41 11.31 -14.62
CA GLN A 107 3.25 11.50 -13.75
C GLN A 107 2.29 12.56 -14.29
N VAL A 108 2.82 13.72 -14.69
CA VAL A 108 2.05 14.82 -15.29
C VAL A 108 1.49 14.39 -16.65
N THR A 109 2.27 13.68 -17.47
CA THR A 109 1.84 13.18 -18.78
C THR A 109 0.70 12.15 -18.67
N LEU A 110 0.78 11.23 -17.71
CA LEU A 110 -0.28 10.24 -17.45
C LEU A 110 -1.56 10.92 -16.94
N SER A 111 -1.43 11.92 -16.07
CA SER A 111 -2.58 12.72 -15.61
C SER A 111 -3.23 13.51 -16.75
N TRP A 112 -2.43 14.13 -17.63
CA TRP A 112 -2.92 14.91 -18.77
C TRP A 112 -3.52 14.07 -19.91
N ASN A 113 -2.88 12.96 -20.29
CA ASN A 113 -3.35 12.10 -21.39
C ASN A 113 -4.72 11.46 -21.08
N LEU A 114 -5.03 11.29 -19.79
CA LEU A 114 -6.29 10.74 -19.33
C LEU A 114 -7.43 11.76 -19.39
N PHE A 115 -7.16 13.02 -19.06
CA PHE A 115 -8.11 14.12 -19.22
C PHE A 115 -8.48 14.32 -20.69
N ARG A 116 -7.49 14.20 -21.59
CA ARG A 116 -7.68 14.30 -23.04
C ARG A 116 -8.67 13.25 -23.57
N ARG A 117 -8.65 12.02 -23.08
CA ARG A 117 -9.52 10.93 -23.56
C ARG A 117 -11.01 11.22 -23.30
N VAL A 118 -11.36 11.92 -22.22
CA VAL A 118 -12.74 12.37 -21.96
C VAL A 118 -13.15 13.50 -22.91
N SER A 119 -12.25 14.46 -23.16
CA SER A 119 -12.52 15.56 -24.09
C SER A 119 -12.71 15.09 -25.54
N TYR A 120 -11.98 14.07 -25.99
CA TYR A 120 -12.16 13.49 -27.32
C TYR A 120 -13.49 12.71 -27.45
N SER A 121 -13.95 12.02 -26.40
CA SER A 121 -15.28 11.37 -26.42
C SER A 121 -16.42 12.38 -26.53
N PHE A 122 -16.31 13.57 -25.90
CA PHE A 122 -17.28 14.66 -26.08
C PHE A 122 -17.19 15.34 -27.45
N ALA A 123 -15.99 15.45 -28.04
CA ALA A 123 -15.79 16.09 -29.34
C ALA A 123 -16.18 15.22 -30.55
N VAL A 124 -16.37 13.90 -30.37
CA VAL A 124 -16.81 12.97 -31.42
C VAL A 124 -18.34 12.75 -31.41
N LEU A 125 -19.03 13.24 -30.38
CA LEU A 125 -20.48 13.15 -30.21
C LEU A 125 -21.24 14.46 -30.57
N LEU A 126 -20.55 15.48 -31.10
CA LEU A 126 -21.09 16.74 -31.63
C LEU A 126 -20.71 16.89 -33.10
#